data_AF-A0A286XNP4-F1
#
_entry.id   AF-A0A286XNP4-F1
#
_cell.length_a   1.000
_cell.length_b   1.000
_cell.length_c   1.000
_cell.angle_alpha   90.00
_cell.angle_beta   90.00
_cell.angle_gamma   90.00
#
_symmetry.space_group_name_H-M   'P 1'
#
loop_
_entity.id
_entity.type
_entity.pdbx_description
1 polymer ?
#
loop_
_entity_poly.entity_id
_entity_poly.type
_entity_poly.pdbx_seq_one_letter_code
_entity_poly.pdbx_strand_id
1 'polypeptide(L)' 'RRLQNRSKKPGSCPRVMIYCPARHPPNKCTSDYDCPKPQKCCPGYCGKQCYQPE' A
#
# COMPACT_ATOMS: atom_id res chain seq x y z
N ARG A 1 11.66 8.23 10.86
CA ARG A 1 10.96 8.67 9.62
C ARG A 1 9.68 7.83 9.41
N ARG A 2 8.57 8.12 10.10
CA ARG A 2 7.24 7.54 9.78
C ARG A 2 6.42 8.57 9.02
N LEU A 3 6.76 8.80 7.76
CA LEU A 3 5.91 9.56 6.85
C LEU A 3 5.07 8.56 6.07
N GLN A 4 3.79 8.42 6.42
CA GLN A 4 2.70 8.31 5.45
C GLN A 4 1.35 8.28 6.17
N ASN A 5 0.93 9.46 6.60
CA ASN A 5 -0.46 9.81 6.82
C ASN A 5 -0.87 10.72 5.65
N ARG A 6 -1.37 10.16 4.54
CA ARG A 6 -2.14 10.92 3.53
C ARG A 6 -3.21 10.00 2.92
N SER A 7 -4.46 10.41 3.12
CA SER A 7 -5.74 9.79 2.73
C SER A 7 -6.06 8.48 3.41
N LYS A 8 -6.58 8.56 4.64
CA LYS A 8 -6.98 7.41 5.45
C LYS A 8 -8.40 6.97 5.11
N LYS A 9 -8.56 6.02 4.17
CA LYS A 9 -9.68 5.08 4.34
C LYS A 9 -9.49 4.36 5.69
N PRO A 10 -10.57 4.03 6.42
CA PRO A 10 -10.47 3.33 7.70
C PRO A 10 -9.76 1.98 7.56
N GLY A 11 -9.13 1.53 8.65
CA GLY A 11 -8.34 0.29 8.70
C GLY A 11 -6.87 0.45 8.33
N SER A 12 -6.08 -0.59 8.61
CA SER A 12 -4.62 -0.58 8.47
C SER A 12 -4.15 -1.42 7.28
N CYS A 13 -2.96 -1.10 6.74
CA CYS A 13 -2.36 -1.95 5.73
C CYS A 13 -1.85 -3.25 6.35
N PRO A 14 -2.04 -4.40 5.70
CA PRO A 14 -1.48 -5.66 6.17
C PRO A 14 0.05 -5.58 6.23
N ARG A 15 0.63 -6.27 7.20
CA ARG A 15 2.08 -6.35 7.32
C ARG A 15 2.64 -7.30 6.28
N VAL A 16 3.50 -6.79 5.41
CA VAL A 16 4.27 -7.58 4.46
C VAL A 16 5.67 -7.79 5.03
N MET A 17 6.10 -9.04 5.18
CA MET A 17 7.42 -9.39 5.73
C MET A 17 8.47 -9.70 4.66
N ILE A 18 8.04 -9.94 3.41
CA ILE A 18 8.90 -10.35 2.30
C ILE A 18 8.78 -9.31 1.19
N TYR A 19 9.92 -8.84 0.68
CA TYR A 19 9.98 -7.87 -0.40
C TYR A 19 10.82 -8.40 -1.56
N CYS A 20 10.47 -8.02 -2.79
CA CYS A 20 11.24 -8.32 -3.98
C CYS A 20 12.57 -7.55 -3.98
N PRO A 21 13.63 -8.05 -4.64
CA PRO A 21 14.95 -7.41 -4.66
C PRO A 21 15.04 -6.19 -5.60
N ALA A 22 13.91 -5.66 -6.08
CA ALA A 22 13.90 -4.52 -6.99
C ALA A 22 14.24 -3.21 -6.26
N ARG A 23 15.21 -2.44 -6.78
CA ARG A 23 15.56 -1.12 -6.24
C ARG A 23 14.43 -0.10 -6.37
N HIS A 24 13.68 -0.18 -7.47
CA HIS A 24 12.54 0.70 -7.77
C HIS A 24 11.36 -0.16 -8.25
N PRO A 25 10.65 -0.82 -7.33
CA PRO A 25 9.52 -1.64 -7.71
C PRO A 25 8.38 -0.76 -8.25
N PRO A 26 7.66 -1.21 -9.30
CA PRO A 26 6.56 -0.45 -9.86
C PRO A 26 5.40 -0.36 -8.87
N ASN A 27 4.86 0.85 -8.69
CA ASN A 27 3.68 1.08 -7.87
C ASN A 27 2.43 0.98 -8.74
N LYS A 28 1.49 0.10 -8.36
CA LYS A 28 0.18 0.00 -9.02
C LYS A 28 -0.83 1.03 -8.51
N CYS A 29 -0.54 1.63 -7.36
CA CYS A 29 -1.31 2.71 -6.76
C CYS A 29 -0.36 3.68 -6.05
N THR A 30 -0.80 4.92 -5.88
CA THR A 30 -0.06 5.96 -5.14
C THR A 30 -0.81 6.43 -3.90
N SER A 31 -2.13 6.35 -3.92
CA SER A 31 -3.05 6.80 -2.88
C SER A 31 -4.20 5.81 -2.68
N ASP A 32 -4.83 5.82 -1.50
CA ASP A 32 -6.03 5.03 -1.22
C ASP A 32 -7.17 5.29 -2.21
N TYR A 33 -7.25 6.49 -2.80
CA TYR A 33 -8.28 6.82 -3.79
C TYR A 33 -8.10 6.10 -5.13
N ASP A 34 -6.87 5.70 -5.46
CA ASP A 34 -6.58 4.93 -6.67
C ASP A 34 -7.14 3.50 -6.57
N CYS A 35 -7.42 3.07 -5.34
CA CYS A 35 -7.98 1.76 -5.05
C CYS A 35 -9.51 1.82 -4.94
N PRO A 36 -10.22 0.80 -5.45
CA PRO A 36 -11.67 0.68 -5.20
C PRO A 36 -11.94 0.56 -3.70
N LYS A 37 -13.06 1.09 -3.21
CA LYS A 37 -13.45 0.91 -1.80
C LYS A 37 -13.81 -0.58 -1.56
N PRO A 38 -13.44 -1.18 -0.41
CA PRO A 38 -12.80 -0.60 0.77
C PRO A 38 -11.25 -0.63 0.76
N GLN A 39 -10.63 -1.02 -0.35
CA GLN A 39 -9.19 -1.27 -0.43
C GLN A 39 -8.34 0.00 -0.24
N LYS A 40 -7.14 -0.19 0.32
CA LYS A 40 -6.13 0.84 0.58
C LYS A 40 -4.89 0.61 -0.25
N CYS A 41 -4.16 1.67 -0.55
CA CYS A 41 -2.89 1.56 -1.26
C CYS A 41 -1.76 1.27 -0.26
N CYS A 42 -1.28 0.03 -0.25
CA CYS A 42 -0.37 -0.48 0.76
C CYS A 42 0.93 -1.02 0.13
N PRO A 43 2.05 -1.04 0.87
CA PRO A 43 3.26 -1.75 0.45
C PRO A 43 2.95 -3.25 0.30
N GLY A 44 3.17 -3.79 -0.89
CA GLY A 44 3.09 -5.22 -1.20
C GLY A 44 4.47 -5.88 -1.25
N TYR A 45 4.52 -7.12 -1.75
CA TYR A 45 5.78 -7.82 -2.01
C TYR A 45 6.69 -7.04 -2.96
N CYS A 46 6.13 -6.42 -4.01
CA CYS A 46 6.92 -5.67 -4.99
C CYS A 46 6.21 -4.37 -5.34
N GLY A 47 6.51 -3.30 -4.59
CA GLY A 47 5.91 -1.97 -4.77
C GLY A 47 4.56 -1.82 -4.05
N LYS A 48 3.85 -0.73 -4.33
CA LYS A 48 2.53 -0.47 -3.73
C LYS A 48 1.40 -1.11 -4.54
N GLN A 49 0.45 -1.72 -3.86
CA GLN A 49 -0.74 -2.32 -4.45
C GLN A 49 -1.96 -2.14 -3.54
N CYS A 50 -3.16 -2.28 -4.12
CA CYS A 50 -4.40 -2.22 -3.37
C CYS A 50 -4.60 -3.50 -2.54
N TYR A 51 -4.75 -3.35 -1.23
CA TYR A 51 -5.02 -4.42 -0.28
C TYR A 51 -6.28 -4.13 0.52
N GLN A 52 -6.94 -5.20 0.98
CA GLN A 52 -8.00 -5.04 1.96
C GLN A 52 -7.41 -4.55 3.29
N PRO A 53 -8.03 -3.54 3.93
CA PRO A 53 -7.63 -3.10 5.25
C PRO A 53 -7.89 -4.18 6.31
N GLU A 54 -7.03 -4.24 7.32
CA GLU A 54 -7.26 -4.91 8.60
C GLU A 54 -8.02 -4.00 9.58
#